data_AF-A0A3N4ZGS6-F1
#
_entry.id   AF-A0A3N4ZGS6-F1
#
_cell.length_a   1.000
_cell.length_b   1.000
_cell.length_c   1.000
_cell.angle_alpha   90.00
_cell.angle_beta   90.00
_cell.angle_gamma   90.00
#
_symmetry.space_group_name_H-M   'P 1'
#
loop_
_entity.id
_entity.type
_entity.pdbx_description
1 polymer ?
#
loop_
_entity_poly.entity_id
_entity_poly.type
_entity_poly.pdbx_seq_one_letter_code
_entity_poly.pdbx_strand_id
1 'polypeptide(L)'
;MVPTLTEPLSGALHELLTACCLRERNKELVLALVAAGNRGEVNQLTRHWAGPAGTAGRALPDGLGLTAESVLADGDVVVLRATARAGRAAWSLVAELRFDAAGRVAHCHDLLVPGTPAS
;
A
#
# COMPACT_ATOMS: atom_id res chain seq x y z
N MET A 1 30.50 -20.11 -36.64
CA MET A 1 29.32 -20.49 -35.83
C MET A 1 29.15 -19.46 -34.72
N VAL A 2 28.21 -18.55 -34.88
CA VAL A 2 27.85 -17.59 -33.82
C VAL A 2 26.94 -18.35 -32.85
N PRO A 3 27.28 -18.46 -31.56
CA PRO A 3 26.37 -19.08 -30.61
C PRO A 3 25.15 -18.18 -30.46
N THR A 4 23.97 -18.72 -30.73
CA THR A 4 22.67 -18.11 -30.48
C THR A 4 22.46 -18.00 -28.96
N LEU A 5 23.06 -16.95 -28.37
CA LEU A 5 22.89 -16.56 -26.96
C LEU A 5 21.58 -15.81 -26.69
N THR A 6 20.73 -15.66 -27.70
CA THR A 6 19.64 -14.67 -27.72
C THR A 6 18.36 -15.11 -27.02
N GLU A 7 18.02 -16.39 -27.03
CA GLU A 7 16.76 -16.89 -26.44
C GLU A 7 16.75 -16.96 -24.90
N PRO A 8 17.81 -17.47 -24.21
CA PRO A 8 17.82 -17.53 -22.75
C PRO A 8 17.88 -16.14 -22.12
N LEU A 9 18.58 -15.21 -22.78
CA LEU A 9 18.72 -13.82 -22.33
C LEU A 9 17.43 -13.03 -22.51
N SER A 10 16.69 -13.25 -23.61
CA SER A 10 15.44 -12.53 -23.85
C SER A 10 14.35 -12.96 -22.88
N GLY A 11 14.27 -14.26 -22.54
CA GLY A 11 13.36 -14.77 -21.52
C GLY A 11 13.64 -14.18 -20.14
N ALA A 12 14.90 -14.24 -19.69
CA ALA A 12 15.30 -13.67 -18.40
C ALA A 12 15.08 -12.14 -18.32
N LEU A 13 15.36 -11.42 -19.41
CA LEU A 13 15.09 -9.97 -19.49
C LEU A 13 13.59 -9.68 -19.42
N HIS A 14 12.77 -10.47 -20.12
CA HIS A 14 11.32 -10.32 -20.08
C HIS A 14 10.76 -10.54 -18.67
N GLU A 15 11.24 -11.57 -17.96
CA GLU A 15 10.84 -11.84 -16.57
C GLU A 15 11.22 -10.69 -15.64
N LEU A 16 12.46 -10.19 -15.74
CA LEU A 16 12.94 -9.08 -14.91
C LEU A 16 12.16 -7.78 -15.16
N LEU A 17 11.90 -7.46 -16.44
CA LEU A 17 11.12 -6.29 -16.79
C LEU A 17 9.67 -6.42 -16.32
N THR A 18 9.05 -7.59 -16.49
CA THR A 18 7.69 -7.86 -16.01
C THR A 18 7.61 -7.71 -14.49
N ALA A 19 8.56 -8.29 -13.75
CA ALA A 19 8.62 -8.16 -12.30
C ALA A 19 8.84 -6.69 -11.87
N CYS A 20 9.70 -5.95 -12.57
CA CYS A 20 9.94 -4.53 -12.31
C CYS A 20 8.68 -3.70 -12.55
N CYS A 21 8.01 -3.89 -13.69
CA CYS A 21 6.77 -3.19 -14.02
C CYS A 21 5.67 -3.48 -13.00
N LEU A 22 5.51 -4.74 -12.58
CA LEU A 22 4.52 -5.13 -11.58
C LEU A 22 4.80 -4.45 -10.22
N ARG A 23 6.07 -4.44 -9.81
CA ARG A 23 6.52 -3.81 -8.57
C ARG A 23 6.22 -2.32 -8.54
N GLU A 24 6.60 -1.59 -9.59
CA GLU A 24 6.37 -0.14 -9.66
C GLU A 24 4.87 0.19 -9.71
N ARG A 25 4.09 -0.55 -10.51
CA ARG A 25 2.62 -0.44 -10.52
C ARG A 25 2.02 -0.61 -9.12
N ASN A 26 2.44 -1.64 -8.38
CA ASN A 26 1.85 -1.95 -7.08
C ASN A 26 2.26 -0.91 -6.02
N LYS A 27 3.46 -0.34 -6.09
CA LYS A 27 3.84 0.82 -5.25
C LYS A 27 2.94 2.02 -5.51
N GLU A 28 2.70 2.36 -6.77
CA GLU A 28 1.81 3.46 -7.16
C GLU A 28 0.38 3.24 -6.64
N LEU A 29 -0.13 2.01 -6.74
CA LEU A 29 -1.45 1.65 -6.20
C LEU A 29 -1.54 1.84 -4.69
N VAL A 30 -0.50 1.46 -3.92
CA VAL A 30 -0.47 1.71 -2.47
C VAL A 30 -0.43 3.20 -2.16
N LEU A 31 0.36 3.98 -2.88
CA LEU A 31 0.39 5.43 -2.70
C LEU A 31 -0.96 6.09 -3.07
N ALA A 32 -1.65 5.55 -4.08
CA ALA A 32 -3.00 5.97 -4.43
C ALA A 32 -4.01 5.67 -3.31
N LEU A 33 -3.88 4.54 -2.60
CA LEU A 33 -4.69 4.21 -1.42
C LEU A 33 -4.42 5.20 -0.26
N VAL A 34 -3.16 5.57 -0.03
CA VAL A 34 -2.78 6.61 0.96
C VAL A 34 -3.45 7.94 0.59
N ALA A 35 -3.34 8.35 -0.67
CA ALA A 35 -3.96 9.59 -1.16
C ALA A 35 -5.49 9.56 -1.05
N ALA A 36 -6.13 8.41 -1.34
CA ALA A 36 -7.57 8.23 -1.16
C ALA A 36 -7.99 8.36 0.30
N GLY A 37 -7.24 7.74 1.22
CA GLY A 37 -7.47 7.87 2.66
C GLY A 37 -7.39 9.33 3.13
N ASN A 38 -6.41 10.07 2.61
CA ASN A 38 -6.24 11.51 2.89
C ASN A 38 -7.34 12.40 2.31
N ARG A 39 -8.09 11.91 1.31
CA ARG A 39 -9.32 12.56 0.81
C ARG A 39 -10.57 12.19 1.60
N GLY A 40 -10.43 11.37 2.65
CA GLY A 40 -11.56 10.89 3.45
C GLY A 40 -12.20 9.62 2.90
N GLU A 41 -11.65 9.00 1.85
CA GLU A 41 -12.20 7.77 1.27
C GLU A 41 -11.84 6.57 2.15
N VAL A 42 -12.86 5.80 2.54
CA VAL A 42 -12.64 4.60 3.34
C VAL A 42 -12.07 3.49 2.48
N ASN A 43 -10.88 3.04 2.84
CA ASN A 43 -10.18 1.96 2.18
C ASN A 43 -9.47 1.05 3.21
N GLN A 44 -8.60 0.18 2.69
CA GLN A 44 -8.00 -0.90 3.44
C GLN A 44 -7.02 -0.37 4.50
N LEU A 45 -6.33 0.74 4.20
CA LEU A 45 -5.40 1.40 5.12
C LEU A 45 -6.13 2.15 6.22
N THR A 46 -7.36 2.62 5.97
CA THR A 46 -8.12 3.43 6.92
C THR A 46 -9.14 2.63 7.73
N ARG A 47 -9.13 1.30 7.60
CA ARG A 47 -10.15 0.40 8.18
C ARG A 47 -10.26 0.50 9.70
N HIS A 48 -9.16 0.78 10.39
CA HIS A 48 -9.10 0.92 11.86
C HIS A 48 -9.88 2.13 12.39
N TRP A 49 -10.07 3.15 11.56
CA TRP A 49 -10.80 4.36 11.93
C TRP A 49 -12.19 4.45 11.31
N ALA A 50 -12.53 3.51 10.42
CA ALA A 50 -13.87 3.44 9.86
C ALA A 50 -14.84 2.96 10.95
N GLY A 51 -15.95 3.69 11.12
CA GLY A 51 -17.03 3.27 12.01
C GLY A 51 -17.58 1.89 11.66
N PRO A 52 -18.28 1.23 12.62
CA PRO A 52 -18.85 -0.10 12.41
C PRO A 52 -19.80 -0.13 11.21
N ALA A 53 -19.83 -1.26 10.51
CA ALA A 53 -20.70 -1.44 9.35
C ALA A 53 -22.18 -1.23 9.75
N GLY A 54 -22.86 -0.29 9.08
CA GLY A 54 -24.30 -0.05 9.25
C GLY A 54 -24.68 1.30 9.89
N THR A 55 -23.74 2.08 10.41
CA THR A 55 -24.03 3.47 10.79
C THR A 55 -23.99 4.37 9.56
N ALA A 56 -25.06 5.15 9.35
CA ALA A 56 -25.17 6.10 8.26
C ALA A 56 -24.01 7.11 8.34
N GLY A 57 -23.04 6.96 7.45
CA GLY A 57 -21.81 7.75 7.41
C GLY A 57 -20.59 6.94 7.86
N ARG A 58 -19.97 6.23 6.91
CA ARG A 58 -18.62 5.68 7.09
C ARG A 58 -17.62 6.84 6.99
N ALA A 59 -17.63 7.74 7.98
CA ALA A 59 -16.78 8.91 8.01
C ALA A 59 -15.48 8.58 8.74
N LEU A 60 -14.34 8.91 8.13
CA LEU A 60 -13.07 8.89 8.82
C LEU A 60 -13.00 10.07 9.81
N PRO A 61 -12.19 10.00 10.87
CA PRO A 61 -11.96 11.12 11.77
C PRO A 61 -11.54 12.37 11.00
N ASP A 62 -12.10 13.52 11.38
CA ASP A 62 -11.74 14.81 10.79
C ASP A 62 -10.24 15.06 10.92
N GLY A 63 -9.61 15.43 9.81
CA GLY A 63 -8.18 15.68 9.76
C GLY A 63 -7.30 14.44 9.86
N LEU A 64 -7.84 13.23 9.65
CA LEU A 64 -7.02 12.03 9.48
C LEU A 64 -6.12 12.18 8.25
N GLY A 65 -4.81 12.15 8.47
CA GLY A 65 -3.78 12.17 7.44
C GLY A 65 -2.81 11.00 7.59
N LEU A 66 -2.51 10.36 6.48
CA LEU A 66 -1.52 9.29 6.31
C LEU A 66 -0.29 9.87 5.60
N THR A 67 0.88 9.66 6.19
CA THR A 67 2.18 9.95 5.59
C THR A 67 2.88 8.62 5.32
N ALA A 68 3.16 8.31 4.05
CA ALA A 68 3.95 7.12 3.71
C ALA A 68 5.42 7.35 4.06
N GLU A 69 5.95 6.52 4.96
CA GLU A 69 7.35 6.58 5.43
C GLU A 69 8.25 5.64 4.62
N SER A 70 7.70 4.51 4.17
CA SER A 70 8.43 3.51 3.37
C SER A 70 7.44 2.66 2.58
N VAL A 71 7.79 2.34 1.33
CA VAL A 71 7.04 1.42 0.47
C VAL A 71 8.02 0.43 -0.15
N LEU A 72 7.88 -0.84 0.20
CA LEU A 72 8.65 -1.95 -0.34
C LEU A 72 7.70 -2.84 -1.12
N ALA A 73 8.11 -3.29 -2.30
CA ALA A 73 7.28 -4.15 -3.12
C ALA A 73 8.11 -5.31 -3.66
N ASP A 74 7.54 -6.50 -3.58
CA ASP A 74 8.09 -7.76 -4.06
C ASP A 74 6.98 -8.51 -4.80
N GLY A 75 7.09 -8.57 -6.13
CA GLY A 75 6.04 -9.10 -7.00
C GLY A 75 4.68 -8.45 -6.76
N ASP A 76 3.71 -9.26 -6.33
CA ASP A 76 2.33 -8.84 -6.06
C ASP A 76 2.08 -8.39 -4.61
N VAL A 77 3.11 -8.40 -3.76
CA VAL A 77 3.04 -7.99 -2.35
C VAL A 77 3.73 -6.63 -2.16
N VAL A 78 3.09 -5.75 -1.38
CA VAL A 78 3.63 -4.45 -1.00
C VAL A 78 3.53 -4.27 0.51
N VAL A 79 4.65 -3.92 1.13
CA VAL A 79 4.72 -3.51 2.53
C VAL A 79 4.82 -1.99 2.60
N LEU A 80 3.82 -1.38 3.22
CA LEU A 80 3.75 0.04 3.55
C LEU A 80 4.04 0.24 5.02
N ARG A 81 4.95 1.17 5.33
CA ARG A 81 5.01 1.82 6.64
C ARG A 81 4.50 3.25 6.49
N ALA A 82 3.52 3.62 7.31
CA ALA A 82 2.94 4.96 7.30
C ALA A 82 2.75 5.49 8.72
N THR A 83 2.78 6.81 8.86
CA THR A 83 2.34 7.51 10.06
C THR A 83 0.93 8.03 9.82
N ALA A 84 -0.03 7.66 10.67
CA ALA A 84 -1.36 8.22 10.68
C ALA A 84 -1.48 9.29 11.76
N ARG A 85 -2.15 10.41 11.49
CA ARG A 85 -2.36 11.50 12.45
C ARG A 85 -3.79 12.03 12.36
N ALA A 86 -4.38 12.33 13.51
CA ALA A 86 -5.65 13.05 13.62
C ALA A 86 -5.58 13.98 14.83
N GLY A 87 -5.49 15.28 14.60
CA GLY A 87 -5.23 16.26 15.64
C GLY A 87 -3.91 16.00 16.38
N ARG A 88 -3.98 15.76 17.70
CA ARG A 88 -2.81 15.43 18.55
C ARG A 88 -2.49 13.93 18.58
N ALA A 89 -3.37 13.08 18.09
CA ALA A 89 -3.16 11.64 18.08
C ALA A 89 -2.32 11.24 16.86
N ALA A 90 -1.38 10.34 17.08
CA ALA A 90 -0.53 9.77 16.04
C ALA A 90 -0.43 8.25 16.22
N TRP A 91 -0.29 7.53 15.11
CA TRP A 91 -0.13 6.09 15.08
C TRP A 91 0.89 5.70 14.00
N SER A 92 1.61 4.61 14.24
CA SER A 92 2.41 3.92 13.24
C SER A 92 1.57 2.79 12.64
N LEU A 93 1.39 2.81 11.33
CA LEU A 93 0.72 1.78 10.55
C LEU A 93 1.77 0.99 9.76
N VAL A 94 1.76 -0.33 9.90
CA VAL A 94 2.47 -1.24 8.99
C VAL A 94 1.43 -2.10 8.31
N ALA A 95 1.37 -2.05 6.99
CA ALA A 95 0.39 -2.78 6.19
C ALA A 95 1.09 -3.59 5.10
N GLU A 96 0.78 -4.88 5.03
CA GLU A 96 1.12 -5.77 3.92
C GLU A 96 -0.12 -5.94 3.04
N LEU A 97 0.00 -5.55 1.78
CA LEU A 97 -1.07 -5.61 0.78
C LEU A 97 -0.66 -6.54 -0.35
N ARG A 98 -1.56 -7.45 -0.73
CA ARG A 98 -1.41 -8.27 -1.93
C ARG A 98 -2.35 -7.79 -3.01
N PHE A 99 -1.84 -7.57 -4.22
CA PHE A 99 -2.61 -7.10 -5.37
C PHE A 99 -2.91 -8.24 -6.35
N ASP A 100 -4.13 -8.28 -6.87
CA ASP A 100 -4.47 -9.17 -7.98
C ASP A 100 -3.93 -8.65 -9.33
N ALA A 101 -4.09 -9.44 -10.38
CA ALA A 101 -3.66 -9.06 -11.73
C ALA A 101 -4.34 -7.76 -12.21
N ALA A 102 -5.56 -7.48 -11.74
CA ALA A 102 -6.33 -6.27 -12.05
C ALA A 102 -5.93 -5.05 -11.21
N GLY A 103 -4.96 -5.18 -10.30
CA GLY A 103 -4.51 -4.09 -9.44
C GLY A 103 -5.43 -3.80 -8.25
N ARG A 104 -6.28 -4.76 -7.86
CA ARG A 104 -7.13 -4.66 -6.66
C ARG A 104 -6.46 -5.33 -5.48
N VAL A 105 -6.70 -4.81 -4.28
CA VAL A 105 -6.22 -5.44 -3.04
C VAL A 105 -6.98 -6.75 -2.80
N ALA A 106 -6.30 -7.88 -2.98
CA ALA A 106 -6.82 -9.22 -2.72
C ALA A 106 -6.75 -9.58 -1.23
N HIS A 107 -5.66 -9.19 -0.56
CA HIS A 107 -5.45 -9.41 0.87
C HIS A 107 -4.79 -8.20 1.51
N CYS A 108 -5.13 -7.94 2.77
CA CYS A 108 -4.52 -6.87 3.56
C CYS A 108 -4.37 -7.33 5.02
N HIS A 109 -3.13 -7.48 5.44
CA HIS A 109 -2.74 -7.67 6.83
C HIS A 109 -2.11 -6.38 7.32
N ASP A 110 -2.51 -5.88 8.50
CA ASP A 110 -1.93 -4.66 9.04
C ASP A 110 -1.85 -4.69 10.56
N LEU A 111 -0.99 -3.81 11.06
CA LEU A 111 -0.80 -3.54 12.48
C LEU A 111 -0.84 -2.03 12.67
N LEU A 112 -1.68 -1.57 13.59
CA LEU A 112 -1.72 -0.17 14.02
C LEU A 112 -1.17 -0.08 15.44
N VAL A 113 -0.15 0.75 15.64
CA VAL A 113 0.49 0.96 16.94
C VAL A 113 0.32 2.42 17.34
N PRO A 114 -0.20 2.73 18.55
CA PRO A 114 -0.23 4.10 19.05
C PRO A 114 1.18 4.71 19.08
N GLY A 115 1.31 5.93 18.55
CA GLY A 115 2.53 6.70 18.67
C GLY A 115 2.67 7.24 20.09
N THR A 116 3.91 7.31 20.60
CA THR A 116 4.20 8.10 21.79
C THR A 116 4.00 9.58 21.46
N PRO A 117 3.30 10.36 22.32
CA PRO A 117 3.22 11.80 22.12
C PRO A 117 4.65 12.37 22.12
N ALA A 118 4.93 13.27 21.17
CA ALA A 118 6.18 14.02 21.19
C ALA A 118 6.19 14.86 22.48
N SER A 119 7.18 14.61 23.34
CA SER A 119 7.47 15.39 24.55
C SER A 119 7.79 16.84 24.23
#